data_AF-A0A9Q0Q2P0-F1
#
_entry.id   AF-A0A9Q0Q2P0-F1
#
_cell.length_a   1.000
_cell.length_b   1.000
_cell.length_c   1.000
_cell.angle_alpha   90.00
_cell.angle_beta   90.00
_cell.angle_gamma   90.00
#
_symmetry.space_group_name_H-M   'P 1'
#
loop_
_entity.id
_entity.type
_entity.pdbx_description
1 polymer ?
#
loop_
_entity_poly.entity_id
_entity_poly.type
_entity_poly.pdbx_seq_one_letter_code
_entity_poly.pdbx_strand_id
1 'polypeptide(L)'
;MKLQNSTIRLKNTLLRRRVSGYDPCTEKYAEKYYNRPEVQKAMHANVTGIPYKWTACSDVLIKNWKDSESSMLPVYKELIAAGLRIWVFSGDTDSVVPVTATRFSLSHLNLPVKTRWYPWYSGDQMVTESNAIPSINIQCEQKSFMGFLGHMIANQEH
;
A
#
# COMPACT_ATOMS: atom_id res chain seq x y z
N MET A 1 42.71 55.98 9.99
CA MET A 1 41.47 55.41 9.42
C MET A 1 41.83 54.54 8.21
N LYS A 2 41.71 53.22 8.34
CA LYS A 2 41.65 52.29 7.21
C LYS A 2 40.52 51.31 7.51
N LEU A 3 39.48 51.37 6.70
CA LEU A 3 38.28 50.54 6.77
C LEU A 3 38.65 49.10 6.40
N GLN A 4 38.42 48.14 7.30
CA GLN A 4 38.45 46.72 6.95
C GLN A 4 37.10 46.35 6.32
N ASN A 5 37.12 45.96 5.05
CA ASN A 5 35.96 45.54 4.28
C ASN A 5 35.67 44.06 4.60
N SER A 6 34.61 43.78 5.34
CA SER A 6 34.17 42.42 5.66
C SER A 6 33.34 41.84 4.53
N THR A 7 33.95 41.03 3.66
CA THR A 7 33.19 40.16 2.75
C THR A 7 32.64 38.97 3.52
N ILE A 8 31.37 39.02 3.91
CA ILE A 8 30.61 37.87 4.42
C ILE A 8 30.37 36.92 3.24
N ARG A 9 31.17 35.85 3.13
CA ARG A 9 30.91 34.72 2.23
C ARG A 9 29.79 33.87 2.85
N LEU A 10 28.54 34.15 2.49
CA LEU A 10 27.42 33.25 2.73
C LEU A 10 27.59 32.02 1.82
N LYS A 11 28.15 30.94 2.39
CA LYS A 11 28.07 29.61 1.79
C LYS A 11 26.62 29.14 1.88
N ASN A 12 25.81 29.50 0.88
CA ASN A 12 24.51 28.87 0.64
C ASN A 12 24.73 27.42 0.17
N THR A 13 25.22 26.58 1.07
CA THR A 13 25.04 25.14 0.98
C THR A 13 23.68 24.84 1.59
N LEU A 14 22.62 25.24 0.89
CA LEU A 14 21.34 24.56 1.03
C LEU A 14 21.57 23.16 0.45
N LEU A 15 22.16 22.29 1.25
CA LEU A 15 21.97 20.86 1.11
C LEU A 15 20.46 20.67 1.15
N ARG A 16 19.85 20.58 -0.03
CA ARG A 16 18.48 20.13 -0.19
C ARG A 16 18.48 18.69 0.31
N ARG A 17 18.30 18.54 1.61
CA ARG A 17 18.02 17.27 2.26
C ARG A 17 16.87 16.70 1.45
N ARG A 18 17.13 15.66 0.65
CA ARG A 18 16.05 14.84 0.12
C ARG A 18 15.34 14.36 1.38
N VAL A 19 14.15 14.87 1.62
CA VAL A 19 13.26 14.28 2.61
C VAL A 19 12.87 12.95 1.97
N SER A 20 13.67 11.90 2.17
CA SER A 20 13.18 10.53 2.03
C SER A 20 12.35 10.28 3.28
N GLY A 21 11.09 10.69 3.23
CA GLY A 21 10.16 10.62 4.34
C GLY A 21 8.76 10.38 3.80
N TYR A 22 7.96 9.66 4.57
CA TYR A 22 6.54 9.47 4.31
C TYR A 22 5.84 10.83 4.32
N ASP A 23 5.06 11.10 3.26
CA ASP A 23 4.23 12.29 3.15
C ASP A 23 2.75 11.88 3.15
N PRO A 24 1.98 12.21 4.21
CA PRO A 24 0.56 11.87 4.28
C PRO A 24 -0.29 12.64 3.26
N CYS A 25 0.24 13.68 2.62
CA CYS A 25 -0.50 14.54 1.68
C CYS A 25 -0.38 14.10 0.21
N THR A 26 0.12 12.90 -0.05
CA THR A 26 0.34 12.37 -1.42
C THR A 26 -0.92 12.37 -2.28
N GLU A 27 -2.09 12.10 -1.70
CA GLU A 27 -3.38 12.16 -2.39
C GLU A 27 -3.65 13.53 -3.00
N LYS A 28 -3.37 14.62 -2.27
CA LYS A 28 -3.55 16.00 -2.76
C LYS A 28 -2.66 16.30 -3.96
N TYR A 29 -1.44 15.73 -3.97
CA TYR A 29 -0.53 15.88 -5.11
C TYR A 29 -1.03 15.11 -6.32
N ALA A 30 -1.56 13.91 -6.11
CA ALA A 30 -2.18 13.09 -7.16
C ALA A 30 -3.38 13.83 -7.79
N GLU A 31 -4.30 14.36 -6.98
CA GLU A 31 -5.45 15.12 -7.48
C GLU A 31 -5.03 16.33 -8.31
N LYS A 32 -4.03 17.09 -7.84
CA LYS A 32 -3.50 18.24 -8.59
C LYS A 32 -2.82 17.80 -9.89
N TYR A 33 -2.21 16.62 -9.93
CA TYR A 33 -1.51 16.11 -11.12
C TYR A 33 -2.50 15.60 -12.18
N TYR A 34 -3.45 14.75 -11.78
CA TYR A 34 -4.39 14.12 -12.70
C TYR A 34 -5.46 15.08 -13.26
N ASN A 35 -5.67 16.24 -12.63
CA ASN A 35 -6.55 17.29 -13.16
C ASN A 35 -5.86 18.28 -14.11
N ARG A 36 -4.59 18.07 -14.48
CA ARG A 36 -3.91 18.91 -15.49
C ARG A 36 -4.35 18.51 -16.90
N PRO A 37 -4.70 19.47 -17.78
CA PRO A 37 -5.09 19.16 -19.16
C PRO A 37 -4.03 18.35 -19.92
N GLU A 38 -2.76 18.70 -19.73
CA GLU A 38 -1.64 18.01 -20.40
C GLU A 38 -1.53 16.54 -19.97
N VAL A 39 -1.78 16.26 -18.68
CA VAL A 39 -1.74 14.90 -18.12
C VAL A 39 -2.95 14.11 -18.60
N GLN A 40 -4.14 14.70 -18.60
CA GLN A 40 -5.35 14.05 -19.13
C GLN A 40 -5.20 13.72 -20.61
N LYS A 41 -4.66 14.65 -21.40
CA LYS A 41 -4.35 14.43 -22.82
C LYS A 41 -3.33 13.30 -23.01
N ALA A 42 -2.26 13.28 -22.23
CA ALA A 42 -1.22 12.25 -22.32
C ALA A 42 -1.71 10.85 -21.92
N MET A 43 -2.65 10.75 -20.98
CA MET A 43 -3.27 9.49 -20.56
C MET A 43 -4.50 9.11 -21.37
N HIS A 44 -4.88 9.89 -22.39
CA HIS A 44 -6.13 9.74 -23.13
C HIS A 44 -7.38 9.72 -22.21
N ALA A 45 -7.32 10.46 -21.10
CA ALA A 45 -8.42 10.64 -20.17
C ALA A 45 -9.25 11.89 -20.54
N ASN A 46 -10.52 11.91 -20.11
CA ASN A 46 -11.41 13.07 -20.31
C ASN A 46 -11.61 13.51 -21.79
N VAL A 47 -11.58 12.57 -22.72
CA VAL A 47 -11.71 12.85 -24.17
C VAL A 47 -13.06 13.47 -24.53
N THR A 48 -14.11 13.11 -23.80
CA THR A 48 -15.49 13.54 -24.03
C THR A 48 -15.94 14.74 -23.19
N GLY A 49 -15.07 15.30 -22.34
CA GLY A 49 -15.41 16.46 -21.50
C GLY A 49 -16.33 16.11 -20.32
N ILE A 50 -15.87 15.21 -19.46
CA ILE A 50 -16.52 14.82 -18.21
C ILE A 50 -16.73 16.07 -17.33
N PRO A 51 -17.94 16.29 -16.79
CA PRO A 51 -18.30 17.54 -16.12
C PRO A 51 -17.75 17.68 -14.69
N TYR A 52 -17.04 16.68 -14.19
CA TYR A 52 -16.49 16.65 -12.84
C TYR A 52 -14.97 16.41 -12.88
N LYS A 53 -14.30 16.85 -11.81
CA LYS A 53 -12.86 16.67 -11.64
C LYS A 53 -12.54 15.24 -11.25
N TRP A 54 -11.33 14.80 -11.58
CA TRP A 54 -10.79 13.56 -11.07
C TRP A 54 -10.55 13.70 -9.55
N THR A 55 -11.01 12.71 -8.78
CA THR A 55 -10.76 12.55 -7.34
C THR A 55 -10.31 11.12 -7.07
N ALA A 56 -9.59 10.87 -5.97
CA ALA A 56 -9.10 9.52 -5.66
C ALA A 56 -10.25 8.54 -5.34
N CYS A 57 -11.29 9.03 -4.66
CA CYS A 57 -12.48 8.27 -4.29
C CYS A 57 -13.76 9.02 -4.68
N SER A 58 -14.86 8.29 -4.89
CA SER A 58 -16.18 8.87 -5.15
C SER A 58 -17.13 8.64 -3.96
N ASP A 59 -17.43 9.69 -3.21
CA ASP A 59 -18.35 9.64 -2.07
C ASP A 59 -19.75 9.19 -2.46
N VAL A 60 -20.19 9.51 -3.68
CA VAL A 60 -21.50 9.11 -4.20
C VAL A 60 -21.56 7.59 -4.36
N LEU A 61 -20.49 6.96 -4.87
CA LEU A 61 -20.47 5.51 -5.02
C LEU A 61 -20.36 4.83 -3.66
N ILE A 62 -19.49 5.30 -2.78
CA ILE A 62 -19.27 4.72 -1.45
C ILE A 62 -20.56 4.73 -0.62
N LYS A 63 -21.34 5.81 -0.66
CA LYS A 63 -22.59 5.92 0.11
C LYS A 63 -23.77 5.14 -0.47
N ASN A 64 -23.73 4.84 -1.77
CA ASN A 64 -24.85 4.19 -2.47
C ASN A 64 -24.60 2.71 -2.80
N TRP A 65 -23.45 2.17 -2.42
CA TRP A 65 -23.10 0.77 -2.65
C TRP A 65 -23.95 -0.16 -1.76
N LYS A 66 -24.63 -1.15 -2.36
CA LYS A 66 -25.55 -2.05 -1.65
C LYS A 66 -25.14 -3.52 -1.68
N ASP A 67 -24.28 -3.91 -2.63
CA ASP A 67 -23.89 -5.30 -2.82
C ASP A 67 -22.65 -5.62 -1.98
N SER A 68 -22.85 -6.14 -0.78
CA SER A 68 -21.76 -6.48 0.14
C SER A 68 -22.08 -7.78 0.86
N GLU A 69 -21.56 -8.88 0.34
CA GLU A 69 -21.67 -10.17 1.00
C GLU A 69 -20.92 -10.17 2.34
N SER A 70 -21.46 -10.90 3.32
CA SER A 70 -20.93 -10.93 4.68
C SER A 70 -19.59 -11.68 4.80
N SER A 71 -19.29 -12.57 3.85
CA SER A 71 -18.10 -13.41 3.89
C SER A 71 -17.63 -13.86 2.51
N MET A 72 -16.32 -13.80 2.29
CA MET A 72 -15.68 -14.37 1.10
C MET A 72 -15.26 -15.84 1.27
N LEU A 73 -15.43 -16.43 2.46
CA LEU A 73 -14.98 -17.80 2.73
C LEU A 73 -15.50 -18.86 1.74
N PRO A 74 -16.76 -18.81 1.26
CA PRO A 74 -17.23 -19.75 0.24
C PRO A 74 -16.42 -19.66 -1.06
N VAL A 75 -16.16 -18.42 -1.53
CA VAL A 75 -15.36 -18.17 -2.74
C VAL A 75 -13.93 -18.68 -2.56
N TYR A 76 -13.30 -18.45 -1.41
CA TYR A 76 -11.97 -19.00 -1.13
C TYR A 76 -11.96 -20.54 -1.23
N LYS A 77 -12.99 -21.23 -0.73
CA LYS A 77 -13.08 -22.70 -0.83
C LYS A 77 -13.17 -23.16 -2.28
N GLU A 78 -13.96 -22.46 -3.11
CA GLU A 78 -14.08 -22.77 -4.54
C GLU A 78 -12.76 -22.59 -5.28
N LEU A 79 -12.07 -21.46 -5.06
CA LEU A 79 -10.78 -21.18 -5.71
C LEU A 79 -9.69 -22.17 -5.27
N ILE A 80 -9.69 -22.56 -4.00
CA ILE A 80 -8.79 -23.59 -3.46
C ILE A 80 -9.07 -24.96 -4.08
N ALA A 81 -10.36 -25.34 -4.19
CA ALA A 81 -10.76 -26.58 -4.82
C ALA A 81 -10.40 -26.63 -6.31
N ALA A 82 -10.42 -25.48 -6.99
CA ALA A 82 -9.96 -25.32 -8.36
C ALA A 82 -8.42 -25.39 -8.51
N GLY A 83 -7.66 -25.50 -7.40
CA GLY A 83 -6.20 -25.59 -7.42
C GLY A 83 -5.50 -24.25 -7.67
N LEU A 84 -6.19 -23.12 -7.51
CA LEU A 84 -5.59 -21.80 -7.65
C LEU A 84 -4.73 -21.46 -6.44
N ARG A 85 -3.60 -20.79 -6.71
CA ARG A 85 -2.69 -20.31 -5.66
C ARG A 85 -3.15 -18.93 -5.19
N ILE A 86 -3.46 -18.82 -3.91
CA ILE A 86 -3.94 -17.58 -3.30
C ILE A 86 -2.89 -17.03 -2.33
N TRP A 87 -2.67 -15.72 -2.37
CA TRP A 87 -1.77 -15.00 -1.47
C TRP A 87 -2.55 -13.92 -0.73
N VAL A 88 -2.32 -13.82 0.58
CA VAL A 88 -3.00 -12.86 1.46
C VAL A 88 -1.94 -12.14 2.29
N PHE A 89 -1.97 -10.80 2.28
CA PHE A 89 -1.01 -9.92 2.94
C PHE A 89 -1.77 -8.93 3.83
N SER A 90 -1.18 -8.51 4.95
CA SER A 90 -1.76 -7.53 5.86
C SER A 90 -0.65 -6.78 6.59
N GLY A 91 -0.86 -5.48 6.86
CA GLY A 91 0.07 -4.64 7.60
C GLY A 91 -0.31 -4.56 9.08
N ASP A 92 0.62 -4.79 10.01
CA ASP A 92 0.31 -4.84 11.45
C ASP A 92 0.10 -3.49 12.12
N THR A 93 0.37 -2.38 11.43
CA THR A 93 -0.04 -1.04 11.92
C THR A 93 -1.32 -0.53 11.29
N ASP A 94 -1.99 -1.33 10.45
CA ASP A 94 -3.33 -0.99 9.98
C ASP A 94 -4.37 -1.24 11.08
N SER A 95 -5.08 -0.18 11.46
CA SER A 95 -6.22 -0.26 12.37
C SER A 95 -7.55 -0.42 11.65
N VAL A 96 -7.62 -0.16 10.33
CA VAL A 96 -8.84 -0.27 9.53
C VAL A 96 -9.15 -1.74 9.27
N VAL A 97 -8.15 -2.51 8.79
CA VAL A 97 -8.26 -3.96 8.62
C VAL A 97 -7.03 -4.63 9.25
N PRO A 98 -7.05 -4.90 10.58
CA PRO A 98 -5.88 -5.39 11.29
C PRO A 98 -5.56 -6.85 10.95
N VAL A 99 -4.28 -7.21 11.08
CA VAL A 99 -3.76 -8.59 10.91
C VAL A 99 -4.55 -9.63 11.71
N THR A 100 -5.03 -9.25 12.90
CA THR A 100 -5.84 -10.12 13.75
C THR A 100 -7.16 -10.51 13.09
N ALA A 101 -7.82 -9.58 12.40
CA ALA A 101 -9.06 -9.85 11.67
C ALA A 101 -8.80 -10.82 10.51
N THR A 102 -7.76 -10.58 9.71
CA THR A 102 -7.36 -11.45 8.60
C THR A 102 -7.02 -12.87 9.08
N ARG A 103 -6.23 -13.00 10.16
CA ARG A 103 -5.90 -14.30 10.76
C ARG A 103 -7.15 -15.04 11.26
N PHE A 104 -8.07 -14.32 11.87
CA PHE A 104 -9.32 -14.88 12.36
C PHE A 104 -10.21 -15.37 11.21
N SER A 105 -10.34 -14.62 10.12
CA SER A 105 -11.10 -15.07 8.95
C SER A 105 -10.49 -16.33 8.33
N LEU A 106 -9.17 -16.37 8.16
CA LEU A 106 -8.48 -17.51 7.55
C LEU A 106 -8.53 -18.78 8.40
N SER A 107 -8.58 -18.67 9.73
CA SER A 107 -8.69 -19.85 10.59
C SER A 107 -10.00 -20.62 10.36
N HIS A 108 -11.07 -19.95 9.93
CA HIS A 108 -12.36 -20.57 9.62
C HIS A 108 -12.36 -21.41 8.33
N LEU A 109 -11.30 -21.33 7.51
CA LEU A 109 -11.13 -22.22 6.36
C LEU A 109 -10.68 -23.63 6.79
N ASN A 110 -10.19 -23.81 8.03
CA ASN A 110 -9.73 -25.09 8.58
C ASN A 110 -8.74 -25.85 7.67
N LEU A 111 -7.86 -25.11 6.99
CA LEU A 111 -6.89 -25.70 6.08
C LEU A 111 -5.69 -26.25 6.86
N PRO A 112 -5.11 -27.39 6.43
CA PRO A 112 -3.92 -27.94 7.08
C PRO A 112 -2.73 -26.99 6.92
N VAL A 113 -1.92 -26.81 7.96
CA VAL A 113 -0.73 -25.96 7.87
C VAL A 113 0.43 -26.77 7.29
N LYS A 114 1.02 -26.28 6.19
CA LYS A 114 2.21 -26.88 5.57
C LYS A 114 3.50 -26.40 6.24
N THR A 115 3.59 -25.10 6.49
CA THR A 115 4.73 -24.45 7.14
C THR A 115 4.23 -23.60 8.29
N ARG A 116 4.73 -23.85 9.50
CA ARG A 116 4.42 -23.04 10.69
C ARG A 116 4.95 -21.62 10.51
N TRP A 117 4.42 -20.68 11.29
CA TRP A 117 4.89 -19.30 11.30
C TRP A 117 6.40 -19.22 11.55
N TYR A 118 7.10 -18.51 10.68
CA TYR A 118 8.53 -18.29 10.78
C TYR A 118 8.92 -16.89 10.32
N PRO A 119 9.96 -16.30 10.93
CA PRO A 119 10.49 -15.03 10.48
C PRO A 119 11.14 -15.18 9.10
N TRP A 120 10.89 -14.21 8.24
CA TRP A 120 11.51 -14.02 6.94
C TRP A 120 12.49 -12.85 7.02
N TYR A 121 13.65 -13.01 6.42
CA TYR A 121 14.73 -12.02 6.47
C TYR A 121 15.02 -11.47 5.06
N SER A 122 15.40 -10.20 4.99
CA SER A 122 16.03 -9.61 3.81
C SER A 122 17.40 -9.08 4.22
N GLY A 123 18.46 -9.74 3.77
CA GLY A 123 19.79 -9.58 4.35
C GLY A 123 19.80 -9.95 5.84
N ASP A 124 20.43 -9.11 6.67
CA ASP A 124 20.51 -9.32 8.12
C ASP A 124 19.31 -8.77 8.91
N GLN A 125 18.29 -8.25 8.23
CA GLN A 125 17.12 -7.66 8.88
C GLN A 125 15.92 -8.59 8.76
N MET A 126 15.26 -8.84 9.91
CA MET A 126 13.95 -9.50 9.91
C MET A 126 12.95 -8.57 9.24
N VAL A 127 12.31 -9.10 8.22
CA VAL A 127 11.31 -8.43 7.40
C VAL A 127 9.96 -8.88 7.91
N THR A 128 9.56 -10.14 7.78
CA THR A 128 8.19 -10.55 8.11
C THR A 128 8.05 -11.80 8.94
N GLU A 129 6.84 -12.14 9.38
CA GLU A 129 6.45 -13.50 9.73
C GLU A 129 5.58 -14.07 8.61
N SER A 130 5.81 -15.32 8.23
CA SER A 130 5.08 -15.99 7.14
C SER A 130 4.68 -17.42 7.51
N ASN A 131 3.59 -17.92 6.93
CA ASN A 131 3.19 -19.32 7.03
C ASN A 131 2.64 -19.83 5.69
N ALA A 132 2.78 -21.13 5.42
CA ALA A 132 2.27 -21.73 4.19
C ALA A 132 1.16 -22.73 4.50
N ILE A 133 0.08 -22.67 3.74
CA ILE A 133 -1.02 -23.62 3.72
C ILE A 133 -1.01 -24.26 2.32
N PRO A 134 -1.27 -25.57 2.14
CA PRO A 134 -1.12 -26.29 0.87
C PRO A 134 -1.76 -25.66 -0.38
N SER A 135 -2.76 -24.79 -0.20
CA SER A 135 -3.43 -24.05 -1.29
C SER A 135 -3.44 -22.53 -1.10
N ILE A 136 -2.99 -22.03 0.05
CA ILE A 136 -2.83 -20.60 0.32
C ILE A 136 -1.40 -20.39 0.78
N ASN A 137 -0.57 -19.80 -0.06
CA ASN A 137 0.69 -19.26 0.42
C ASN A 137 0.35 -17.94 1.10
N ILE A 138 0.22 -17.94 2.42
CA ILE A 138 0.25 -16.70 3.21
C ILE A 138 1.73 -16.33 3.34
N GLN A 139 2.33 -16.05 2.19
CA GLN A 139 3.61 -15.39 2.19
C GLN A 139 3.28 -13.93 2.35
N CYS A 140 3.77 -13.32 3.42
CA CYS A 140 3.96 -11.89 3.44
C CYS A 140 5.16 -11.52 2.53
N GLU A 141 5.05 -11.83 1.24
CA GLU A 141 6.00 -11.44 0.20
C GLU A 141 5.63 -10.09 -0.40
N GLN A 142 6.10 -9.05 0.27
CA GLN A 142 7.05 -8.09 -0.27
C GLN A 142 7.07 -6.91 0.68
N LYS A 143 8.15 -6.90 1.46
CA LYS A 143 8.36 -6.11 2.67
C LYS A 143 7.55 -6.64 3.85
N SER A 144 7.90 -6.11 4.99
CA SER A 144 7.96 -6.73 6.30
C SER A 144 6.62 -7.31 6.86
N PHE A 145 6.53 -7.99 8.01
CA PHE A 145 6.01 -7.44 9.25
C PHE A 145 6.71 -6.13 9.50
N MET A 146 6.44 -5.23 8.58
CA MET A 146 6.33 -3.86 8.87
C MET A 146 4.94 -3.97 9.43
N GLY A 147 4.75 -3.36 10.59
CA GLY A 147 3.92 -2.18 10.53
C GLY A 147 4.10 -1.52 9.18
N PHE A 148 3.43 -2.05 8.15
CA PHE A 148 3.31 -1.42 6.88
C PHE A 148 2.51 -0.26 7.33
N LEU A 149 3.12 0.92 7.21
CA LEU A 149 2.54 2.13 7.77
C LEU A 149 1.12 2.21 7.21
N GLY A 150 0.17 1.81 8.05
CA GLY A 150 -1.22 1.55 7.71
C GLY A 150 -1.51 0.58 6.54
N HIS A 151 -2.63 0.89 5.91
CA HIS A 151 -3.38 0.07 4.97
C HIS A 151 -2.74 -0.12 3.57
N MET A 152 -1.86 0.79 3.15
CA MET A 152 -1.34 0.84 1.77
C MET A 152 0.02 0.15 1.63
N ILE A 153 -0.01 -1.17 1.41
CA ILE A 153 1.20 -1.98 1.15
C ILE A 153 1.64 -1.79 -0.31
N ALA A 154 2.89 -1.37 -0.52
CA ALA A 154 3.48 -1.25 -1.85
C ALA A 154 4.62 -2.26 -2.04
N ASN A 155 4.37 -3.23 -2.91
CA ASN A 155 5.33 -4.19 -3.42
C ASN A 155 6.35 -3.46 -4.32
N GLN A 156 7.56 -3.24 -3.81
CA GLN A 156 8.68 -2.85 -4.66
C GLN A 156 9.46 -4.12 -5.00
N GLU A 157 9.12 -4.69 -6.14
CA GLU A 157 9.99 -5.66 -6.82
C GLU A 157 11.20 -4.89 -7.37
N HIS A 158 12.35 -5.07 -6.73
CA HIS A 158 13.66 -4.69 -7.25
C HIS A 158 14.59 -5.89 -7.15
#